data_AF-A0A1W6CNF7-F1
#
_entry.id   AF-A0A1W6CNF7-F1
#
_cell.length_a   1.000
_cell.length_b   1.000
_cell.length_c   1.000
_cell.angle_alpha   90.00
_cell.angle_beta   90.00
_cell.angle_gamma   90.00
#
_symmetry.space_group_name_H-M   'P 1'
#
loop_
_entity.id
_entity.type
_entity.pdbx_description
1 polymer ?
#
loop_
_entity_poly.entity_id
_entity_poly.type
_entity_poly.pdbx_seq_one_letter_code
_entity_poly.pdbx_strand_id
1 'polypeptide(L)'
;MSESLPADQKLLLDDILARLRKVENSPDLLRFMAEMLRTLLRRQGDAQFLAVIQDAFAAGLPGLAFAEQKELAAEVIQVVITKRPEIALAWQKIHGIPPRQAPAAAPAPAPVPLRRAADLPMEMPPPLPQGADDYAFTHAEAFVATQLGDALEKRLALMRVPLPAIPSAAWCLDQPFFLFVPGFASIARAFLAGPVLRRCRDGLEKRVLSRIDHDVLTKPDRQAAFWEEVRELVLKVVDETLAKLATHHKAAEAKQAAIARTGNEGNEGFRMVEMPVTRPRTYNLLGVEFALGKVTTTKRVKVKVPPPYKLEPAEIEAMDLIGEFRNGAAQAGLNLPDAADFQFLRTLLNFNTRLFAQTRDELIGLAGHEDTTSGFLTERLKAADKSFTNFLTDTLVMMMFTRCGDTSFRLAQFHAVCVGSARDKSAMVAKRPFIPAELARRPRELAVQLREALRRRLHMDAVLGSVERLLDCYKVMGRNLFGPELDEARAVITAFPMVFAADPEVATYTGIAKLVLATINGEQADRSICLMRVGQAYDRIGRKAAATA
;
A
#
# COMPACT_ATOMS: atom_id res chain seq x y z
N MET A 1 -16.35 37.03 -1.79
CA MET A 1 -15.98 37.47 -3.15
C MET A 1 -16.31 36.35 -4.12
N SER A 2 -17.25 36.58 -5.01
CA SER A 2 -17.89 35.58 -5.88
C SER A 2 -17.24 35.55 -7.26
N GLU A 3 -16.15 34.78 -7.40
CA GLU A 3 -15.72 34.32 -8.71
C GLU A 3 -16.70 33.25 -9.19
N SER A 4 -17.25 33.43 -10.39
CA SER A 4 -18.21 32.49 -10.96
C SER A 4 -17.51 31.17 -11.27
N LEU A 5 -17.67 30.19 -10.37
CA LEU A 5 -17.22 28.81 -10.60
C LEU A 5 -17.67 28.30 -11.98
N PRO A 6 -16.82 27.55 -12.71
CA PRO A 6 -17.19 26.82 -13.92
C PRO A 6 -18.48 25.98 -13.75
N ALA A 7 -19.25 25.79 -14.82
CA ALA A 7 -20.59 25.19 -14.75
C ALA A 7 -20.58 23.75 -14.19
N ASP A 8 -19.53 23.00 -14.47
CA ASP A 8 -19.25 21.66 -13.95
C ASP A 8 -18.97 21.64 -12.45
N GLN A 9 -18.21 22.62 -11.95
CA GLN A 9 -17.93 22.77 -10.52
C GLN A 9 -19.14 23.28 -9.73
N LYS A 10 -19.98 24.13 -10.35
CA LYS A 10 -21.25 24.57 -9.77
C LYS A 10 -22.22 23.41 -9.58
N LEU A 11 -22.37 22.53 -10.57
CA LEU A 11 -23.24 21.36 -10.45
C LEU A 11 -22.83 20.44 -9.30
N LEU A 12 -21.52 20.19 -9.14
CA LEU A 12 -20.99 19.41 -8.03
C LEU A 12 -21.23 20.11 -6.68
N LEU A 13 -20.97 21.41 -6.62
CA LEU A 13 -21.16 22.21 -5.41
C LEU A 13 -22.64 22.22 -5.00
N ASP A 14 -23.56 22.46 -5.93
CA ASP A 14 -25.01 22.52 -5.67
C ASP A 14 -25.56 21.17 -5.17
N ASP A 15 -25.10 20.04 -5.72
CA ASP A 15 -25.50 18.71 -5.26
C ASP A 15 -25.01 18.42 -3.83
N ILE A 16 -23.76 18.76 -3.53
CA ILE A 16 -23.19 18.57 -2.19
C ILE A 16 -23.87 19.51 -1.17
N LEU A 17 -24.15 20.75 -1.55
CA LEU A 17 -24.88 21.70 -0.69
C LEU A 17 -26.34 21.26 -0.48
N ALA A 18 -26.99 20.66 -1.47
CA ALA A 18 -28.33 20.09 -1.31
C ALA A 18 -28.33 18.92 -0.31
N ARG A 19 -27.27 18.13 -0.26
CA ARG A 19 -27.09 17.07 0.75
C ARG A 19 -26.75 17.62 2.13
N LEU A 20 -25.92 18.66 2.20
CA LEU A 20 -25.57 19.34 3.45
C LEU A 20 -26.81 19.95 4.13
N ARG A 21 -27.77 20.48 3.36
CA ARG A 21 -29.04 21.02 3.89
C ARG A 21 -29.86 19.97 4.66
N LYS A 22 -29.77 18.69 4.28
CA LYS A 22 -30.51 17.57 4.88
C LYS A 22 -29.91 17.06 6.20
N VAL A 23 -28.77 17.59 6.64
CA VAL A 23 -28.14 17.21 7.92
C VAL A 23 -28.80 17.99 9.05
N GLU A 24 -29.27 17.35 10.12
CA GLU A 24 -30.12 18.02 11.13
C GLU A 24 -29.39 18.38 12.44
N ASN A 25 -28.16 17.91 12.63
CA ASN A 25 -27.48 17.89 13.92
C ASN A 25 -25.93 17.84 13.76
N SER A 26 -25.20 18.45 14.71
CA SER A 26 -23.73 18.60 14.67
C SER A 26 -22.91 17.30 14.54
N PRO A 27 -23.24 16.16 15.19
CA PRO A 27 -22.48 14.92 14.98
C PRO A 27 -22.64 14.36 13.56
N ASP A 28 -23.82 14.49 12.95
CA ASP A 28 -24.07 14.07 11.57
C ASP A 28 -23.39 15.01 10.57
N LEU A 29 -23.22 16.28 10.92
CA LEU A 29 -22.43 17.25 10.15
C LEU A 29 -20.95 16.89 10.11
N LEU A 30 -20.37 16.53 11.25
CA LEU A 30 -18.98 16.07 11.34
C LEU A 30 -18.75 14.80 10.52
N ARG A 31 -19.68 13.85 10.61
CA ARG A 31 -19.63 12.61 9.82
C ARG A 31 -19.77 12.89 8.33
N PHE A 32 -20.74 13.72 7.95
CA PHE A 32 -20.95 14.15 6.58
C PHE A 32 -19.69 14.82 6.01
N MET A 33 -19.07 15.74 6.76
CA MET A 33 -17.85 16.42 6.33
C MET A 33 -16.64 15.49 6.23
N ALA A 34 -16.47 14.56 7.17
CA ALA A 34 -15.40 13.56 7.11
C ALA A 34 -15.54 12.64 5.90
N GLU A 35 -16.76 12.17 5.61
CA GLU A 35 -17.07 11.35 4.43
C GLU A 35 -16.88 12.17 3.15
N MET A 36 -17.39 13.40 3.08
CA MET A 36 -17.29 14.28 1.91
C MET A 36 -15.84 14.66 1.58
N LEU A 37 -15.06 15.12 2.56
CA LEU A 37 -13.66 15.47 2.34
C LEU A 37 -12.83 14.27 1.91
N ARG A 38 -13.06 13.08 2.50
CA ARG A 38 -12.42 11.83 2.04
C ARG A 38 -12.81 11.47 0.62
N THR A 39 -14.07 11.68 0.24
CA THR A 39 -14.51 11.38 -1.12
C THR A 39 -14.01 12.39 -2.16
N LEU A 40 -13.82 13.66 -1.79
CA LEU A 40 -13.30 14.69 -2.68
C LEU A 40 -11.76 14.57 -2.81
N LEU A 41 -11.05 14.33 -1.72
CA LEU A 41 -9.57 14.33 -1.65
C LEU A 41 -9.00 12.92 -1.51
N ARG A 42 -9.14 12.09 -2.55
CA ARG A 42 -8.76 10.66 -2.53
C ARG A 42 -7.29 10.35 -2.87
N ARG A 43 -6.48 11.34 -3.28
CA ARG A 43 -5.10 11.10 -3.75
C ARG A 43 -4.08 11.15 -2.61
N GLN A 44 -2.98 10.39 -2.74
CA GLN A 44 -1.92 10.31 -1.73
C GLN A 44 -1.25 11.67 -1.43
N GLY A 45 -1.13 12.54 -2.45
CA GLY A 45 -0.64 13.93 -2.29
C GLY A 45 -1.63 14.88 -1.59
N ASP A 46 -2.90 14.49 -1.46
CA ASP A 46 -3.91 15.28 -0.76
C ASP A 46 -4.06 14.86 0.72
N ALA A 47 -3.33 13.84 1.20
CA ALA A 47 -3.46 13.37 2.59
C ALA A 47 -3.06 14.44 3.62
N GLN A 48 -2.00 15.20 3.35
CA GLN A 48 -1.59 16.34 4.19
C GLN A 48 -2.61 17.49 4.09
N PHE A 49 -3.13 17.77 2.90
CA PHE A 49 -4.14 18.81 2.69
C PHE A 49 -5.49 18.46 3.37
N LEU A 50 -5.89 17.20 3.30
CA LEU A 50 -7.07 16.64 3.97
C LEU A 50 -6.92 16.72 5.49
N ALA A 51 -5.77 16.35 6.05
CA ALA A 51 -5.52 16.46 7.48
C ALA A 51 -5.60 17.93 7.94
N VAL A 52 -4.94 18.84 7.22
CA VAL A 52 -4.96 20.28 7.53
C VAL A 52 -6.37 20.87 7.45
N ILE A 53 -7.17 20.52 6.44
CA ILE A 53 -8.55 21.00 6.31
C ILE A 53 -9.47 20.40 7.37
N GLN A 54 -9.30 19.11 7.72
CA GLN A 54 -10.08 18.47 8.78
C GLN A 54 -9.77 19.08 10.15
N ASP A 55 -8.50 19.34 10.43
CA ASP A 55 -8.06 19.98 11.67
C ASP A 55 -8.53 21.44 11.73
N ALA A 56 -8.42 22.20 10.64
CA ALA A 56 -8.90 23.58 10.56
C ALA A 56 -10.43 23.68 10.69
N PHE A 57 -11.17 22.77 10.08
CA PHE A 57 -12.62 22.68 10.23
C PHE A 57 -12.99 22.33 11.68
N ALA A 58 -12.36 21.30 12.26
CA ALA A 58 -12.61 20.91 13.65
C ALA A 58 -12.27 22.01 14.67
N ALA A 59 -11.18 22.75 14.43
CA ALA A 59 -10.77 23.87 15.26
C ALA A 59 -11.69 25.11 15.13
N GLY A 60 -12.42 25.24 14.02
CA GLY A 60 -13.34 26.35 13.76
C GLY A 60 -14.76 26.15 14.30
N LEU A 61 -15.12 24.94 14.75
CA LEU A 61 -16.46 24.62 15.27
C LEU A 61 -16.77 25.11 16.70
N PRO A 62 -15.82 25.24 17.64
CA PRO A 62 -16.11 25.69 19.00
C PRO A 62 -16.73 27.09 19.04
N GLY A 63 -17.86 27.24 19.72
CA GLY A 63 -18.53 28.53 19.92
C GLY A 63 -19.53 28.95 18.83
N LEU A 64 -19.63 28.20 17.73
CA LEU A 64 -20.59 28.45 16.65
C LEU A 64 -21.93 27.76 16.86
N ALA A 65 -23.02 28.45 16.53
CA ALA A 65 -24.35 27.84 16.47
C ALA A 65 -24.47 26.88 15.27
N PHE A 66 -25.40 25.92 15.30
CA PHE A 66 -25.50 24.89 14.25
C PHE A 66 -25.71 25.45 12.83
N ALA A 67 -26.41 26.58 12.68
CA ALA A 67 -26.56 27.28 11.40
C ALA A 67 -25.20 27.78 10.89
N GLU A 68 -24.39 28.37 11.76
CA GLU A 68 -23.05 28.87 11.46
C GLU A 68 -22.06 27.72 11.17
N GLN A 69 -22.22 26.57 11.85
CA GLN A 69 -21.45 25.36 11.56
C GLN A 69 -21.74 24.82 10.14
N LYS A 70 -22.99 24.92 9.67
CA LYS A 70 -23.37 24.55 8.29
C LYS A 70 -22.82 25.53 7.26
N GLU A 71 -22.80 26.82 7.56
CA GLU A 71 -22.20 27.83 6.69
C GLU A 71 -20.69 27.61 6.55
N LEU A 72 -19.99 27.36 7.66
CA LEU A 72 -18.57 27.00 7.66
C LEU A 72 -18.30 25.72 6.83
N ALA A 73 -19.15 24.71 6.97
CA ALA A 73 -19.05 23.48 6.17
C ALA A 73 -19.22 23.75 4.66
N ALA A 74 -20.17 24.61 4.27
CA ALA A 74 -20.39 25.02 2.89
C ALA A 74 -19.18 25.77 2.31
N GLU A 75 -18.59 26.69 3.08
CA GLU A 75 -17.39 27.42 2.69
C GLU A 75 -16.19 26.48 2.49
N VAL A 76 -15.97 25.54 3.41
CA VAL A 76 -14.89 24.56 3.29
C VAL A 76 -15.05 23.68 2.04
N ILE A 77 -16.27 23.22 1.75
CA ILE A 77 -16.57 22.45 0.53
C ILE A 77 -16.29 23.29 -0.72
N GLN A 78 -16.70 24.56 -0.73
CA GLN A 78 -16.46 25.46 -1.85
C GLN A 78 -14.96 25.70 -2.08
N VAL A 79 -14.18 25.90 -1.01
CA VAL A 79 -12.72 26.08 -1.10
C VAL A 79 -12.04 24.83 -1.68
N VAL A 80 -12.45 23.63 -1.25
CA VAL A 80 -11.91 22.36 -1.75
C VAL A 80 -12.17 22.20 -3.25
N ILE A 81 -13.40 22.45 -3.71
CA ILE A 81 -13.78 22.34 -5.13
C ILE A 81 -13.03 23.37 -5.98
N THR A 82 -12.90 24.60 -5.48
CA THR A 82 -12.18 25.69 -6.18
C THR A 82 -10.69 25.38 -6.34
N LYS A 83 -10.06 24.76 -5.34
CA LYS A 83 -8.61 24.45 -5.36
C LYS A 83 -8.26 23.15 -6.09
N ARG A 84 -9.27 22.37 -6.52
CA ARG A 84 -9.10 21.05 -7.17
C ARG A 84 -10.14 20.85 -8.28
N PRO A 85 -10.01 21.56 -9.41
CA PRO A 85 -10.99 21.54 -10.50
C PRO A 85 -11.12 20.14 -11.16
N GLU A 86 -10.05 19.34 -11.16
CA GLU A 86 -10.04 17.96 -11.63
C GLU A 86 -11.03 17.01 -10.92
N ILE A 87 -11.48 17.31 -9.70
CA ILE A 87 -12.47 16.51 -8.98
C ILE A 87 -13.85 16.61 -9.65
N ALA A 88 -14.23 17.80 -10.11
CA ALA A 88 -15.49 18.02 -10.83
C ALA A 88 -15.53 17.25 -12.15
N LEU A 89 -14.41 17.21 -12.87
CA LEU A 89 -14.27 16.43 -14.11
C LEU A 89 -14.37 14.91 -13.85
N ALA A 90 -13.81 14.41 -12.76
CA ALA A 90 -13.91 12.99 -12.38
C ALA A 90 -15.33 12.61 -11.94
N TRP A 91 -16.01 13.47 -11.18
CA TRP A 91 -17.39 13.28 -10.77
C TRP A 91 -18.35 13.25 -11.96
N GLN A 92 -18.16 14.14 -12.94
CA GLN A 92 -18.93 14.12 -14.19
C GLN A 92 -18.69 12.87 -15.04
N LYS A 93 -17.48 12.29 -15.04
CA LYS A 93 -17.25 11.02 -15.75
C LYS A 93 -17.99 9.83 -15.11
N ILE A 94 -18.27 9.91 -13.81
CA ILE A 94 -18.96 8.86 -13.05
C ILE A 94 -20.48 9.05 -13.05
N HIS A 95 -20.95 10.30 -13.05
CA HIS A 95 -22.38 10.65 -12.95
C HIS A 95 -22.97 11.31 -14.22
N GLY A 96 -22.17 11.48 -15.27
CA GLY A 96 -22.55 12.16 -16.49
C GLY A 96 -23.39 11.29 -17.41
N ILE A 97 -24.71 11.41 -17.28
CA ILE A 97 -25.55 11.56 -18.47
C ILE A 97 -25.29 13.00 -18.96
N PRO A 98 -24.80 13.21 -20.20
CA PRO A 98 -24.58 14.57 -20.67
C PRO A 98 -25.94 15.29 -20.73
N PRO A 99 -26.05 16.53 -20.22
CA PRO A 99 -27.21 17.34 -20.51
C PRO A 99 -27.28 17.50 -22.03
N ARG A 100 -28.42 17.11 -22.59
CA ARG A 100 -28.80 17.34 -23.99
C ARG A 100 -28.43 18.78 -24.33
N GLN A 101 -27.36 18.95 -25.10
CA GLN A 101 -27.16 20.20 -25.83
C GLN A 101 -28.41 20.35 -26.70
N ALA A 102 -29.14 21.45 -26.51
CA ALA A 102 -30.24 21.81 -27.37
C ALA A 102 -29.70 21.80 -28.81
N PRO A 103 -30.31 21.02 -29.74
CA PRO A 103 -29.77 20.94 -31.08
C PRO A 103 -29.91 22.30 -31.76
N ALA A 104 -28.78 22.81 -32.27
CA ALA A 104 -28.78 23.84 -33.27
C ALA A 104 -29.69 23.39 -34.42
N ALA A 105 -30.58 24.28 -34.86
CA ALA A 105 -31.50 24.03 -35.96
C ALA A 105 -30.71 23.66 -37.23
N ALA A 106 -30.79 22.39 -37.62
CA ALA A 106 -30.40 21.92 -38.94
C ALA A 106 -31.67 21.80 -39.81
N PRO A 107 -31.58 22.12 -41.11
CA PRO A 107 -32.72 22.29 -41.99
C PRO A 107 -33.45 20.96 -42.27
N ALA A 108 -34.74 21.08 -42.51
CA ALA A 108 -35.69 19.98 -42.66
C ALA A 108 -35.28 18.92 -43.70
N PRO A 109 -35.41 17.62 -43.39
CA PRO A 109 -35.33 16.58 -44.40
C PRO A 109 -36.71 16.37 -45.08
N ALA A 110 -36.67 16.16 -46.39
CA ALA A 110 -37.82 15.79 -47.21
C ALA A 110 -38.41 14.43 -46.80
N PRO A 111 -39.73 14.18 -47.03
CA PRO A 111 -40.41 13.01 -46.51
C PRO A 111 -40.02 11.74 -47.29
N VAL A 112 -39.68 10.68 -46.56
CA VAL A 112 -39.51 9.32 -47.09
C VAL A 112 -40.85 8.58 -47.01
N PRO A 113 -41.27 7.83 -48.06
CA PRO A 113 -42.51 7.07 -48.01
C PRO A 113 -42.37 5.76 -47.21
N LEU A 114 -43.41 5.46 -46.44
CA LEU A 114 -43.61 4.25 -45.66
C LEU A 114 -43.59 2.98 -46.54
N ARG A 115 -42.75 1.99 -46.17
CA ARG A 115 -42.97 0.57 -46.52
C ARG A 115 -42.73 -0.33 -45.31
N ARG A 116 -43.59 -1.35 -45.26
CA ARG A 116 -43.95 -2.22 -44.12
C ARG A 116 -42.86 -3.21 -43.70
N ALA A 117 -42.99 -3.61 -42.44
CA ALA A 117 -42.30 -4.69 -41.76
C ALA A 117 -42.37 -6.04 -42.49
N ALA A 118 -41.25 -6.76 -42.47
CA ALA A 118 -41.19 -8.21 -42.57
C ALA A 118 -39.99 -8.69 -41.72
N ASP A 119 -40.26 -9.69 -40.90
CA ASP A 119 -39.43 -10.28 -39.85
C ASP A 119 -38.11 -10.89 -40.37
N LEU A 120 -37.06 -10.83 -39.53
CA LEU A 120 -36.03 -11.87 -39.32
C LEU A 120 -35.25 -11.53 -38.03
N PRO A 121 -34.98 -12.47 -37.10
CA PRO A 121 -34.20 -12.20 -35.90
C PRO A 121 -32.71 -12.36 -36.23
N MET A 122 -31.95 -11.26 -36.23
CA MET A 122 -30.50 -11.34 -36.10
C MET A 122 -30.14 -10.99 -34.65
N GLU A 123 -29.69 -12.00 -33.91
CA GLU A 123 -28.93 -11.80 -32.68
C GLU A 123 -27.75 -10.87 -33.00
N MET A 124 -27.74 -9.70 -32.37
CA MET A 124 -26.57 -8.82 -32.42
C MET A 124 -25.39 -9.54 -31.75
N PRO A 125 -24.21 -9.62 -32.40
CA PRO A 125 -23.02 -10.04 -31.71
C PRO A 125 -22.71 -9.03 -30.58
N PRO A 126 -22.15 -9.47 -29.44
CA PRO A 126 -21.78 -8.57 -28.37
C PRO A 126 -20.77 -7.53 -28.88
N PRO A 127 -20.78 -6.30 -28.34
CA PRO A 127 -19.90 -5.24 -28.80
C PRO A 127 -18.44 -5.65 -28.59
N LEU A 128 -17.65 -5.61 -29.66
CA LEU A 128 -16.20 -5.82 -29.60
C LEU A 128 -15.56 -4.77 -28.67
N PRO A 129 -14.65 -5.19 -27.76
CA PRO A 129 -13.90 -4.25 -26.94
C PRO A 129 -13.02 -3.36 -27.82
N GLN A 130 -13.08 -2.06 -27.55
CA GLN A 130 -12.29 -1.03 -28.24
C GLN A 130 -10.79 -1.25 -28.00
N GLY A 131 -10.02 -1.39 -29.07
CA GLY A 131 -8.56 -1.35 -29.08
C GLY A 131 -7.86 -2.68 -28.81
N ALA A 132 -8.16 -3.72 -29.59
CA ALA A 132 -7.26 -4.87 -29.70
C ALA A 132 -6.11 -4.47 -30.63
N ASP A 133 -4.91 -4.25 -30.10
CA ASP A 133 -3.70 -4.44 -30.89
C ASP A 133 -3.78 -5.87 -31.45
N ASP A 134 -3.57 -6.08 -32.75
CA ASP A 134 -3.52 -7.39 -33.41
C ASP A 134 -2.26 -8.18 -32.98
N TYR A 135 -2.15 -8.43 -31.67
CA TYR A 135 -1.09 -9.22 -31.08
C TYR A 135 -1.41 -10.70 -31.28
N ALA A 136 -0.68 -11.34 -32.19
CA ALA A 136 -0.94 -12.73 -32.63
C ALA A 136 -1.00 -13.75 -31.48
N PHE A 137 -0.30 -13.50 -30.36
CA PHE A 137 -0.23 -14.41 -29.23
C PHE A 137 -1.17 -14.04 -28.07
N THR A 138 -2.17 -13.16 -28.26
CA THR A 138 -3.04 -12.68 -27.18
C THR A 138 -3.70 -13.81 -26.36
N HIS A 139 -4.24 -14.83 -27.01
CA HIS A 139 -4.85 -15.97 -26.31
C HIS A 139 -3.83 -16.84 -25.57
N ALA A 140 -2.64 -17.01 -26.14
CA ALA A 140 -1.54 -17.73 -25.51
C ALA A 140 -0.98 -16.98 -24.29
N GLU A 141 -0.84 -15.66 -24.39
CA GLU A 141 -0.46 -14.77 -23.29
C GLU A 141 -1.49 -14.81 -22.16
N ALA A 142 -2.79 -14.79 -22.49
CA ALA A 142 -3.87 -14.90 -21.49
C ALA A 142 -3.86 -16.25 -20.75
N PHE A 143 -3.53 -17.35 -21.44
CA PHE A 143 -3.33 -18.66 -20.81
C PHE A 143 -2.16 -18.63 -19.81
N VAL A 144 -0.99 -18.14 -20.23
CA VAL A 144 0.20 -18.01 -19.37
C VAL A 144 -0.08 -17.09 -18.18
N ALA A 145 -0.76 -15.96 -18.42
CA ALA A 145 -1.19 -15.01 -17.40
C ALA A 145 -2.06 -15.67 -16.33
N THR A 146 -3.02 -16.51 -16.75
CA THR A 146 -3.92 -17.23 -15.84
C THR A 146 -3.15 -18.24 -14.99
N GLN A 147 -2.31 -19.07 -15.61
CA GLN A 147 -1.52 -20.07 -14.89
C GLN A 147 -0.52 -19.44 -13.91
N LEU A 148 0.13 -18.34 -14.29
CA LEU A 148 1.03 -17.60 -13.41
C LEU A 148 0.26 -16.97 -12.22
N GLY A 149 -0.91 -16.39 -12.49
CA GLY A 149 -1.80 -15.83 -11.47
C GLY A 149 -2.26 -16.87 -10.46
N ASP A 150 -2.71 -18.03 -10.94
CA ASP A 150 -3.17 -19.13 -10.07
C ASP A 150 -2.01 -19.73 -9.26
N ALA A 151 -0.80 -19.83 -9.84
CA ALA A 151 0.39 -20.26 -9.12
C ALA A 151 0.78 -19.28 -8.00
N LEU A 152 0.70 -17.98 -8.26
CA LEU A 152 0.94 -16.94 -7.25
C LEU A 152 -0.11 -17.00 -6.14
N GLU A 153 -1.38 -17.14 -6.48
CA GLU A 153 -2.46 -17.21 -5.50
C GLU A 153 -2.31 -18.42 -4.57
N LYS A 154 -1.99 -19.60 -5.12
CA LYS A 154 -1.69 -20.81 -4.34
C LYS A 154 -0.49 -20.60 -3.39
N ARG A 155 0.54 -19.89 -3.83
CA ARG A 155 1.72 -19.55 -3.01
C ARG A 155 1.36 -18.60 -1.87
N LEU A 156 0.60 -17.55 -2.16
CA LEU A 156 0.16 -16.57 -1.16
C LEU A 156 -0.85 -17.17 -0.16
N ALA A 157 -1.64 -18.16 -0.58
CA ALA A 157 -2.51 -18.89 0.32
C ALA A 157 -1.75 -19.56 1.49
N LEU A 158 -0.49 -19.94 1.29
CA LEU A 158 0.36 -20.52 2.35
C LEU A 158 0.68 -19.53 3.46
N MET A 159 0.58 -18.22 3.19
CA MET A 159 0.91 -17.14 4.12
C MET A 159 -0.30 -16.61 4.89
N ARG A 160 -1.51 -17.09 4.59
CA ARG A 160 -2.74 -16.63 5.24
C ARG A 160 -2.78 -17.04 6.71
N VAL A 161 -3.29 -16.14 7.54
CA VAL A 161 -3.43 -16.33 8.99
C VAL A 161 -4.82 -15.83 9.42
N PRO A 162 -5.52 -16.50 10.35
CA PRO A 162 -6.74 -15.95 10.93
C PRO A 162 -6.48 -14.61 11.61
N LEU A 163 -7.50 -13.75 11.60
CA LEU A 163 -7.44 -12.49 12.33
C LEU A 163 -7.36 -12.76 13.84
N PRO A 164 -6.44 -12.10 14.57
CA PRO A 164 -6.34 -12.24 16.02
C PRO A 164 -7.58 -11.66 16.70
N ALA A 165 -8.04 -12.32 17.77
CA ALA A 165 -9.15 -11.85 18.59
C ALA A 165 -8.70 -10.76 19.58
N ILE A 166 -9.64 -9.95 20.08
CA ILE A 166 -9.37 -9.00 21.16
C ILE A 166 -9.57 -9.72 22.51
N PRO A 167 -8.63 -9.66 23.46
CA PRO A 167 -7.35 -8.96 23.40
C PRO A 167 -6.21 -9.79 22.79
N SER A 168 -5.36 -9.20 21.94
CA SER A 168 -4.16 -9.88 21.43
C SER A 168 -3.03 -8.89 21.11
N ALA A 169 -1.78 -9.29 21.39
CA ALA A 169 -0.61 -8.47 21.05
C ALA A 169 -0.45 -8.24 19.54
N ALA A 170 -1.03 -9.13 18.73
CA ALA A 170 -0.97 -9.07 17.28
C ALA A 170 -2.17 -8.36 16.63
N TRP A 171 -3.16 -7.90 17.42
CA TRP A 171 -4.33 -7.21 16.89
C TRP A 171 -3.96 -5.87 16.24
N CYS A 172 -4.67 -5.53 15.15
CA CYS A 172 -4.55 -4.28 14.42
C CYS A 172 -5.93 -3.74 14.04
N LEU A 173 -6.18 -2.45 14.27
CA LEU A 173 -7.40 -1.75 13.85
C LEU A 173 -7.35 -1.37 12.36
N ASP A 174 -6.21 -0.85 11.90
CA ASP A 174 -6.11 -0.24 10.56
C ASP A 174 -6.26 -1.29 9.45
N GLN A 175 -5.27 -2.17 9.36
CA GLN A 175 -5.29 -3.35 8.49
C GLN A 175 -4.31 -4.38 9.07
N PRO A 176 -4.59 -5.69 8.94
CA PRO A 176 -3.59 -6.71 9.23
C PRO A 176 -2.45 -6.60 8.21
N PHE A 177 -1.35 -7.30 8.49
CA PHE A 177 -0.22 -7.36 7.58
C PHE A 177 -0.67 -7.77 6.17
N PHE A 178 -0.24 -7.03 5.15
CA PHE A 178 -0.83 -7.07 3.80
C PHE A 178 -0.84 -8.47 3.16
N LEU A 179 0.15 -9.32 3.47
CA LEU A 179 0.21 -10.70 2.97
C LEU A 179 -0.85 -11.63 3.58
N PHE A 180 -1.45 -11.24 4.70
CA PHE A 180 -2.55 -11.99 5.32
C PHE A 180 -3.90 -11.64 4.71
N VAL A 181 -3.98 -10.53 3.97
CA VAL A 181 -5.21 -10.06 3.34
C VAL A 181 -5.40 -10.76 1.98
N PRO A 182 -6.56 -11.39 1.71
CA PRO A 182 -6.83 -12.02 0.42
C PRO A 182 -6.71 -11.06 -0.77
N GLY A 183 -7.05 -9.78 -0.56
CA GLY A 183 -6.99 -8.72 -1.58
C GLY A 183 -5.60 -8.56 -2.20
N PHE A 184 -4.51 -8.79 -1.46
CA PHE A 184 -3.16 -8.66 -2.00
C PHE A 184 -2.89 -9.62 -3.17
N ALA A 185 -3.41 -10.85 -3.10
CA ALA A 185 -3.22 -11.83 -4.17
C ALA A 185 -3.83 -11.35 -5.49
N SER A 186 -4.99 -10.70 -5.45
CA SER A 186 -5.64 -10.15 -6.64
C SER A 186 -4.83 -9.01 -7.28
N ILE A 187 -4.25 -8.12 -6.46
CA ILE A 187 -3.43 -7.00 -6.92
C ILE A 187 -2.12 -7.50 -7.51
N ALA A 188 -1.43 -8.39 -6.80
CA ALA A 188 -0.18 -8.98 -7.26
C ALA A 188 -0.37 -9.78 -8.55
N ARG A 189 -1.49 -10.52 -8.67
CA ARG A 189 -1.89 -11.21 -9.90
C ARG A 189 -2.09 -10.23 -11.04
N ALA A 190 -2.91 -9.18 -10.85
CA ALA A 190 -3.19 -8.19 -11.89
C ALA A 190 -1.90 -7.49 -12.38
N PHE A 191 -1.00 -7.16 -11.46
CA PHE A 191 0.27 -6.53 -11.77
C PHE A 191 1.23 -7.45 -12.53
N LEU A 192 1.37 -8.70 -12.09
CA LEU A 192 2.24 -9.68 -12.74
C LEU A 192 1.70 -10.13 -14.10
N ALA A 193 0.40 -10.42 -14.19
CA ALA A 193 -0.27 -10.88 -15.40
C ALA A 193 -0.48 -9.78 -16.45
N GLY A 194 -0.44 -8.51 -16.04
CA GLY A 194 -0.60 -7.36 -16.93
C GLY A 194 0.74 -6.66 -17.22
N PRO A 195 1.09 -5.58 -16.50
CA PRO A 195 2.28 -4.77 -16.74
C PRO A 195 3.59 -5.56 -16.90
N VAL A 196 3.83 -6.54 -16.04
CA VAL A 196 5.07 -7.33 -16.06
C VAL A 196 5.09 -8.34 -17.21
N LEU A 197 3.99 -9.08 -17.43
CA LEU A 197 3.93 -10.07 -18.50
C LEU A 197 4.10 -9.44 -19.89
N ARG A 198 3.54 -8.24 -20.11
CA ARG A 198 3.73 -7.48 -21.35
C ARG A 198 5.20 -7.19 -21.66
N ARG A 199 6.04 -7.01 -20.63
CA ARG A 199 7.50 -6.82 -20.78
C ARG A 199 8.26 -8.12 -21.00
N CYS A 200 7.61 -9.24 -20.73
CA CYS A 200 8.16 -10.57 -20.97
C CYS A 200 7.87 -11.09 -22.38
N ARG A 201 7.04 -10.40 -23.19
CA ARG A 201 6.58 -10.84 -24.52
C ARG A 201 7.71 -11.34 -25.41
N ASP A 202 8.74 -10.55 -25.67
CA ASP A 202 9.86 -10.94 -26.52
C ASP A 202 10.56 -12.24 -26.07
N GLY A 203 10.66 -12.44 -24.75
CA GLY A 203 11.28 -13.63 -24.16
C GLY A 203 10.33 -14.84 -24.19
N LEU A 204 9.04 -14.61 -23.98
CA LEU A 204 8.00 -15.64 -23.99
C LEU A 204 7.66 -16.11 -25.40
N GLU A 205 7.61 -15.23 -26.40
CA GLU A 205 7.35 -15.59 -27.79
C GLU A 205 8.35 -16.61 -28.32
N LYS A 206 9.63 -16.36 -28.07
CA LYS A 206 10.73 -17.21 -28.55
C LYS A 206 10.80 -18.57 -27.84
N ARG A 207 10.35 -18.65 -26.58
CA ARG A 207 10.57 -19.83 -25.72
C ARG A 207 9.31 -20.63 -25.45
N VAL A 208 8.13 -19.99 -25.50
CA VAL A 208 6.87 -20.50 -24.95
C VAL A 208 5.69 -20.27 -25.88
N LEU A 209 5.34 -19.01 -26.20
CA LEU A 209 4.06 -18.68 -26.85
C LEU A 209 3.96 -19.25 -28.27
N SER A 210 5.08 -19.34 -29.00
CA SER A 210 5.14 -19.97 -30.32
C SER A 210 4.85 -21.48 -30.31
N ARG A 211 4.89 -22.13 -29.14
CA ARG A 211 4.62 -23.56 -28.97
C ARG A 211 3.19 -23.85 -28.52
N ILE A 212 2.38 -22.82 -28.29
CA ILE A 212 1.00 -22.95 -27.80
C ILE A 212 0.07 -23.03 -29.00
N ASP A 213 -0.40 -24.25 -29.27
CA ASP A 213 -1.39 -24.51 -30.32
C ASP A 213 -2.83 -24.45 -29.80
N HIS A 214 -3.80 -24.40 -30.71
CA HIS A 214 -5.24 -24.37 -30.36
C HIS A 214 -5.68 -25.56 -29.47
N ASP A 215 -5.08 -26.73 -29.70
CA ASP A 215 -5.32 -27.93 -28.88
C ASP A 215 -4.87 -27.77 -27.43
N VAL A 216 -3.77 -27.04 -27.20
CA VAL A 216 -3.32 -26.68 -25.85
C VAL A 216 -4.31 -25.69 -25.24
N LEU A 217 -4.81 -24.72 -25.99
CA LEU A 217 -5.74 -23.71 -25.43
C LEU A 217 -7.13 -24.27 -25.09
N THR A 218 -7.56 -25.35 -25.73
CA THR A 218 -8.93 -25.87 -25.60
C THR A 218 -9.07 -27.10 -24.71
N LYS A 219 -8.05 -27.96 -24.61
CA LYS A 219 -8.12 -29.24 -23.88
C LYS A 219 -7.40 -29.16 -22.52
N PRO A 220 -8.08 -29.38 -21.38
CA PRO A 220 -7.50 -29.19 -20.04
C PRO A 220 -6.34 -30.16 -19.74
N ASP A 221 -6.42 -31.41 -20.18
CA ASP A 221 -5.34 -32.39 -19.97
C ASP A 221 -4.05 -31.99 -20.70
N ARG A 222 -4.20 -31.39 -21.89
CA ARG A 222 -3.06 -30.87 -22.67
C ARG A 222 -2.52 -29.58 -22.06
N GLN A 223 -3.37 -28.71 -21.52
CA GLN A 223 -2.93 -27.52 -20.76
C GLN A 223 -2.03 -27.90 -19.58
N ALA A 224 -2.46 -28.88 -18.78
CA ALA A 224 -1.70 -29.32 -17.61
C ALA A 224 -0.35 -29.91 -18.01
N ALA A 225 -0.33 -30.82 -18.99
CA ALA A 225 0.90 -31.43 -19.48
C ALA A 225 1.88 -30.40 -20.08
N PHE A 226 1.38 -29.46 -20.87
CA PHE A 226 2.18 -28.37 -21.44
C PHE A 226 2.74 -27.45 -20.36
N TRP A 227 1.92 -27.07 -19.38
CA TRP A 227 2.36 -26.19 -18.30
C TRP A 227 3.46 -26.83 -17.46
N GLU A 228 3.36 -28.11 -17.12
CA GLU A 228 4.43 -28.81 -16.38
C GLU A 228 5.78 -28.79 -17.13
N GLU A 229 5.77 -28.87 -18.47
CA GLU A 229 7.00 -28.79 -19.27
C GLU A 229 7.56 -27.37 -19.33
N VAL A 230 6.70 -26.37 -19.50
CA VAL A 230 7.12 -25.01 -19.91
C VAL A 230 7.15 -24.02 -18.74
N ARG A 231 6.57 -24.37 -17.58
CA ARG A 231 6.51 -23.52 -16.38
C ARG A 231 7.86 -22.95 -15.97
N GLU A 232 8.92 -23.77 -15.94
CA GLU A 232 10.25 -23.31 -15.54
C GLU A 232 10.83 -22.29 -16.53
N LEU A 233 10.52 -22.42 -17.83
CA LEU A 233 10.91 -21.44 -18.84
C LEU A 233 10.17 -20.12 -18.67
N VAL A 234 8.86 -20.17 -18.39
CA VAL A 234 8.05 -18.97 -18.09
C VAL A 234 8.59 -18.26 -16.85
N LEU A 235 8.77 -18.99 -15.75
CA LEU A 235 9.28 -18.43 -14.50
C LEU A 235 10.67 -17.83 -14.69
N LYS A 236 11.55 -18.45 -15.49
CA LYS A 236 12.86 -17.90 -15.81
C LYS A 236 12.79 -16.57 -16.55
N VAL A 237 11.91 -16.43 -17.55
CA VAL A 237 11.75 -15.15 -18.28
C VAL A 237 11.19 -14.06 -17.35
N VAL A 238 10.20 -14.39 -16.53
CA VAL A 238 9.63 -13.45 -15.56
C VAL A 238 10.68 -13.06 -14.51
N ASP A 239 11.49 -14.02 -14.03
CA ASP A 239 12.58 -13.78 -13.08
C ASP A 239 13.64 -12.83 -13.63
N GLU A 240 14.10 -13.06 -14.87
CA GLU A 240 15.08 -12.22 -15.57
C GLU A 240 14.57 -10.78 -15.70
N THR A 241 13.28 -10.60 -16.04
CA THR A 241 12.64 -9.29 -16.17
C THR A 241 12.51 -8.58 -14.83
N LEU A 242 11.99 -9.28 -13.80
CA LEU A 242 11.86 -8.72 -12.45
C LEU A 242 13.23 -8.38 -11.84
N ALA A 243 14.26 -9.18 -12.10
CA ALA A 243 15.62 -8.90 -11.66
C ALA A 243 16.17 -7.59 -12.28
N LYS A 244 15.97 -7.39 -13.58
CA LYS A 244 16.35 -6.13 -14.26
C LYS A 244 15.59 -4.94 -13.66
N LEU A 245 14.27 -5.04 -13.54
CA LEU A 245 13.45 -3.97 -12.94
C LEU A 245 13.87 -3.66 -11.50
N ALA A 246 14.18 -4.68 -10.69
CA ALA A 246 14.69 -4.49 -9.33
C ALA A 246 16.04 -3.75 -9.32
N THR A 247 16.95 -4.04 -10.25
CA THR A 247 18.22 -3.32 -10.34
C THR A 247 18.05 -1.86 -10.75
N HIS A 248 17.17 -1.58 -11.72
CA HIS A 248 16.87 -0.21 -12.16
C HIS A 248 16.15 0.59 -11.06
N HIS A 249 15.19 -0.01 -10.37
CA HIS A 249 14.50 0.60 -9.24
C HIS A 249 15.47 1.01 -8.12
N LYS A 250 16.36 0.10 -7.70
CA LYS A 250 17.35 0.40 -6.66
C LYS A 250 18.37 1.47 -7.08
N ALA A 251 18.76 1.48 -8.35
CA ALA A 251 19.62 2.54 -8.89
C ALA A 251 18.91 3.90 -8.86
N ALA A 252 17.62 3.93 -9.20
CA ALA A 252 16.79 5.13 -9.13
C ALA A 252 16.67 5.65 -7.69
N GLU A 253 16.33 4.78 -6.73
CA GLU A 253 16.24 5.13 -5.31
C GLU A 253 17.57 5.67 -4.78
N ALA A 254 18.69 5.05 -5.15
CA ALA A 254 20.01 5.50 -4.73
C ALA A 254 20.35 6.90 -5.27
N LYS A 255 20.00 7.18 -6.54
CA LYS A 255 20.18 8.51 -7.16
C LYS A 255 19.29 9.56 -6.49
N GLN A 256 18.01 9.24 -6.26
CA GLN A 256 17.08 10.14 -5.56
C GLN A 256 17.51 10.43 -4.12
N ALA A 257 17.95 9.41 -3.38
CA ALA A 257 18.47 9.56 -2.02
C ALA A 257 19.76 10.39 -1.99
N ALA A 258 20.62 10.27 -3.01
CA ALA A 258 21.82 11.10 -3.13
C ALA A 258 21.45 12.57 -3.35
N ILE A 259 20.51 12.86 -4.25
CA ILE A 259 20.00 14.23 -4.50
C ILE A 259 19.41 14.84 -3.22
N ALA A 260 18.59 14.07 -2.49
CA ALA A 260 17.99 14.53 -1.24
C ALA A 260 19.03 14.89 -0.15
N ARG A 261 20.19 14.23 -0.15
CA ARG A 261 21.29 14.50 0.79
C ARG A 261 22.16 15.67 0.38
N THR A 262 22.43 15.84 -0.92
CA THR A 262 23.34 16.87 -1.43
C THR A 262 22.64 18.17 -1.79
N GLY A 263 21.31 18.17 -1.91
CA GLY A 263 20.51 19.33 -2.33
C GLY A 263 20.80 19.78 -3.77
N ASN A 264 21.54 18.97 -4.54
CA ASN A 264 22.01 19.29 -5.88
C ASN A 264 22.00 18.03 -6.73
N GLU A 265 21.32 18.08 -7.89
CA GLU A 265 21.37 17.05 -8.92
C GLU A 265 22.76 16.94 -9.59
N GLY A 266 23.63 17.91 -9.30
CA GLY A 266 24.90 18.12 -9.97
C GLY A 266 24.71 18.86 -11.29
N ASN A 267 25.60 19.78 -11.61
CA ASN A 267 25.57 20.47 -12.91
C ASN A 267 26.08 19.53 -14.01
N GLU A 268 25.59 19.72 -15.23
CA GLU A 268 26.10 19.03 -16.42
C GLU A 268 27.63 19.22 -16.52
N GLY A 269 28.36 18.11 -16.54
CA GLY A 269 29.83 18.12 -16.62
C GLY A 269 30.32 18.03 -18.05
N PHE A 270 31.49 18.60 -18.34
CA PHE A 270 32.22 18.31 -19.58
C PHE A 270 33.40 17.42 -19.26
N ARG A 271 33.47 16.23 -19.86
CA ARG A 271 34.64 15.33 -19.76
C ARG A 271 35.43 15.40 -21.06
N MET A 272 36.74 15.62 -20.95
CA MET A 272 37.63 15.55 -22.09
C MET A 272 37.85 14.08 -22.47
N VAL A 273 37.34 13.66 -23.62
CA VAL A 273 37.52 12.31 -24.15
C VAL A 273 38.42 12.39 -25.37
N GLU A 274 39.43 11.52 -25.45
CA GLU A 274 40.28 11.38 -26.63
C GLU A 274 39.52 10.58 -27.69
N MET A 275 39.03 11.26 -28.72
CA MET A 275 38.33 10.62 -29.84
C MET A 275 39.25 10.62 -31.08
N PRO A 276 39.35 9.50 -31.81
CA PRO A 276 40.02 9.48 -33.11
C PRO A 276 39.16 10.24 -34.12
N VAL A 277 39.64 11.39 -34.58
CA VAL A 277 38.96 12.20 -35.60
C VAL A 277 39.71 12.03 -36.93
N THR A 278 39.01 11.52 -37.93
CA THR A 278 39.53 11.35 -39.29
C THR A 278 39.30 12.63 -40.09
N ARG A 279 40.37 13.30 -40.52
CA ARG A 279 40.28 14.51 -41.37
C ARG A 279 40.95 14.29 -42.72
N PRO A 280 40.44 14.90 -43.80
CA PRO A 280 41.13 14.89 -45.08
C PRO A 280 42.48 15.61 -44.97
N ARG A 281 43.55 15.06 -45.57
CA ARG A 281 44.85 15.75 -45.65
C ARG A 281 44.76 16.84 -46.71
N THR A 282 44.77 18.09 -46.29
CA THR A 282 44.80 19.24 -47.20
C THR A 282 46.24 19.62 -47.52
N TYR A 283 46.57 19.68 -48.81
CA TYR A 283 47.84 20.15 -49.33
C TYR A 283 47.60 21.48 -50.07
N ASN A 284 48.47 22.47 -49.87
CA ASN A 284 48.43 23.73 -50.59
C ASN A 284 49.71 23.84 -51.42
N LEU A 285 49.57 23.83 -52.73
CA LEU A 285 50.67 23.95 -53.68
C LEU A 285 50.34 25.09 -54.65
N LEU A 286 51.23 26.08 -54.74
CA LEU A 286 51.12 27.20 -55.67
C LEU A 286 49.78 27.96 -55.59
N GLY A 287 49.19 28.06 -54.40
CA GLY A 287 47.97 28.84 -54.16
C GLY A 287 46.66 28.08 -54.41
N VAL A 288 46.72 26.77 -54.73
CA VAL A 288 45.53 25.92 -54.86
C VAL A 288 45.53 24.88 -53.74
N GLU A 289 44.47 24.88 -52.93
CA GLU A 289 44.25 23.89 -51.88
C GLU A 289 43.51 22.68 -52.44
N PHE A 290 44.08 21.48 -52.27
CA PHE A 290 43.40 20.23 -52.60
C PHE A 290 43.58 19.19 -51.49
N ALA A 291 42.55 18.36 -51.29
CA ALA A 291 42.53 17.32 -50.28
C ALA A 291 42.89 15.95 -50.87
N LEU A 292 43.91 15.28 -50.33
CA LEU A 292 44.36 13.95 -50.79
C LEU A 292 44.55 12.97 -49.62
N GLY A 293 43.63 12.02 -49.46
CA GLY A 293 43.67 11.00 -48.41
C GLY A 293 43.11 11.47 -47.06
N LYS A 294 43.12 10.59 -46.04
CA LYS A 294 42.60 10.86 -44.69
C LYS A 294 43.66 10.56 -43.62
N VAL A 295 43.73 11.37 -42.56
CA VAL A 295 44.52 11.09 -41.35
C VAL A 295 43.60 10.97 -40.16
N THR A 296 43.77 9.90 -39.40
CA THR A 296 43.13 9.73 -38.09
C THR A 296 44.07 10.29 -37.02
N THR A 297 43.71 11.42 -36.41
CA THR A 297 44.42 11.97 -35.24
C THR A 297 43.55 11.84 -33.99
N THR A 298 44.14 11.47 -32.85
CA THR A 298 43.46 11.51 -31.56
C THR A 298 43.34 12.95 -31.09
N LYS A 299 42.10 13.46 -30.96
CA LYS A 299 41.84 14.81 -30.47
C LYS A 299 41.08 14.73 -29.15
N ARG A 300 41.52 15.50 -28.15
CA ARG A 300 40.76 15.70 -26.91
C ARG A 300 39.54 16.56 -27.20
N VAL A 301 38.35 15.97 -27.13
CA VAL A 301 37.07 16.65 -27.36
C VAL A 301 36.34 16.77 -26.03
N LYS A 302 35.80 17.96 -25.73
CA LYS A 302 34.87 18.16 -24.61
C LYS A 302 33.56 17.47 -24.94
N VAL A 303 33.28 16.34 -24.29
CA VAL A 303 32.00 15.64 -24.41
C VAL A 303 31.12 16.04 -23.24
N LYS A 304 29.87 16.42 -23.54
CA LYS A 304 28.85 16.71 -22.52
C LYS A 304 28.46 15.41 -21.82
N VAL A 305 28.68 15.34 -20.52
CA VAL A 305 28.31 14.18 -19.68
C VAL A 305 27.02 14.56 -18.94
N PRO A 306 26.00 13.68 -18.94
CA PRO A 306 24.78 13.94 -18.19
C PRO A 306 25.07 14.12 -16.69
N PRO A 307 24.17 14.82 -15.96
CA PRO A 307 24.30 14.98 -14.52
C PRO A 307 24.50 13.63 -13.82
N PRO A 308 25.33 13.57 -12.76
CA PRO A 308 25.70 12.32 -12.11
C PRO A 308 24.48 11.55 -11.53
N TYR A 309 23.41 12.27 -11.18
CA TYR A 309 22.20 11.68 -10.60
C TYR A 309 20.99 11.71 -11.53
N LYS A 310 21.18 12.01 -12.82
CA LYS A 310 20.08 11.96 -13.77
C LYS A 310 19.56 10.51 -13.91
N LEU A 311 18.24 10.36 -13.77
CA LEU A 311 17.58 9.08 -13.95
C LEU A 311 17.61 8.66 -15.43
N GLU A 312 17.93 7.40 -15.67
CA GLU A 312 17.87 6.79 -16.98
C GLU A 312 16.42 6.43 -17.35
N PRO A 313 16.07 6.32 -18.64
CA PRO A 313 14.70 5.96 -19.05
C PRO A 313 14.20 4.65 -18.41
N ALA A 314 15.05 3.63 -18.32
CA ALA A 314 14.72 2.35 -17.69
C ALA A 314 14.54 2.46 -16.16
N GLU A 315 15.20 3.42 -15.52
CA GLU A 315 15.04 3.71 -14.08
C GLU A 315 13.73 4.43 -13.81
N ILE A 316 13.37 5.41 -14.65
CA ILE A 316 12.07 6.12 -14.60
C ILE A 316 10.95 5.11 -14.81
N GLU A 317 11.05 4.27 -15.83
CA GLU A 317 10.07 3.24 -16.11
C GLU A 317 9.87 2.26 -14.94
N ALA A 318 10.95 1.83 -14.29
CA ALA A 318 10.86 0.97 -13.11
C ALA A 318 10.17 1.67 -11.92
N MET A 319 10.44 2.97 -11.72
CA MET A 319 9.76 3.79 -10.71
C MET A 319 8.27 3.97 -11.02
N ASP A 320 7.91 4.19 -12.28
CA ASP A 320 6.53 4.33 -12.71
C ASP A 320 5.77 3.02 -12.51
N LEU A 321 6.35 1.88 -12.89
CA LEU A 321 5.73 0.56 -12.72
C LEU A 321 5.51 0.19 -11.25
N ILE A 322 6.48 0.46 -10.36
CA ILE A 322 6.26 0.20 -8.94
C ILE A 322 5.22 1.18 -8.36
N GLY A 323 5.18 2.41 -8.89
CA GLY A 323 4.13 3.39 -8.59
C GLY A 323 2.76 2.87 -8.99
N GLU A 324 2.60 2.31 -10.19
CA GLU A 324 1.37 1.65 -10.65
C GLU A 324 0.95 0.51 -9.72
N PHE A 325 1.89 -0.34 -9.30
CA PHE A 325 1.62 -1.43 -8.35
C PHE A 325 1.10 -0.92 -7.01
N ARG A 326 1.78 0.07 -6.43
CA ARG A 326 1.40 0.67 -5.14
C ARG A 326 0.08 1.43 -5.24
N ASN A 327 -0.17 2.14 -6.34
CA ASN A 327 -1.42 2.83 -6.61
C ASN A 327 -2.60 1.86 -6.75
N GLY A 328 -2.40 0.75 -7.46
CA GLY A 328 -3.40 -0.32 -7.57
C GLY A 328 -3.73 -0.92 -6.21
N ALA A 329 -2.73 -1.12 -5.35
CA ALA A 329 -2.95 -1.58 -3.98
C ALA A 329 -3.71 -0.55 -3.12
N ALA A 330 -3.34 0.73 -3.20
CA ALA A 330 -4.02 1.80 -2.47
C ALA A 330 -5.49 1.94 -2.89
N GLN A 331 -5.80 1.81 -4.19
CA GLN A 331 -7.18 1.81 -4.69
C GLN A 331 -8.01 0.65 -4.14
N ALA A 332 -7.37 -0.50 -3.90
CA ALA A 332 -7.97 -1.66 -3.25
C ALA A 332 -7.95 -1.58 -1.71
N GLY A 333 -7.55 -0.44 -1.13
CA GLY A 333 -7.53 -0.21 0.30
C GLY A 333 -6.36 -0.88 1.03
N LEU A 334 -5.29 -1.27 0.32
CA LEU A 334 -4.12 -1.92 0.89
C LEU A 334 -2.92 -0.98 0.90
N ASN A 335 -2.38 -0.72 2.10
CA ASN A 335 -1.14 0.02 2.25
C ASN A 335 0.06 -0.95 2.19
N LEU A 336 0.79 -0.91 1.07
CA LEU A 336 2.00 -1.70 0.89
C LEU A 336 3.23 -1.02 1.51
N PRO A 337 4.11 -1.76 2.22
CA PRO A 337 5.38 -1.22 2.69
C PRO A 337 6.34 -0.98 1.50
N ASP A 338 7.31 -0.08 1.67
CA ASP A 338 8.28 0.22 0.60
C ASP A 338 9.06 -1.02 0.13
N ALA A 339 9.30 -1.94 1.06
CA ALA A 339 9.94 -3.21 0.81
C ALA A 339 9.14 -4.19 -0.07
N ALA A 340 7.86 -3.91 -0.36
CA ALA A 340 7.07 -4.65 -1.34
C ALA A 340 7.41 -4.21 -2.77
N ASP A 341 8.65 -4.48 -3.19
CA ASP A 341 9.24 -4.10 -4.47
C ASP A 341 9.31 -5.28 -5.48
N PHE A 342 9.97 -5.07 -6.62
CA PHE A 342 10.20 -6.12 -7.62
C PHE A 342 11.01 -7.31 -7.06
N GLN A 343 11.95 -7.06 -6.14
CA GLN A 343 12.73 -8.12 -5.52
C GLN A 343 11.85 -8.98 -4.60
N PHE A 344 10.90 -8.37 -3.90
CA PHE A 344 9.90 -9.09 -3.13
C PHE A 344 8.99 -9.95 -4.02
N LEU A 345 8.45 -9.39 -5.12
CA LEU A 345 7.64 -10.16 -6.08
C LEU A 345 8.40 -11.36 -6.66
N ARG A 346 9.68 -11.14 -6.97
CA ARG A 346 10.59 -12.19 -7.41
C ARG A 346 10.73 -13.31 -6.37
N THR A 347 10.92 -12.93 -5.09
CA THR A 347 10.97 -13.88 -3.98
C THR A 347 9.68 -14.70 -3.87
N LEU A 348 8.51 -14.07 -4.02
CA LEU A 348 7.22 -14.77 -3.96
C LEU A 348 7.06 -15.81 -5.08
N LEU A 349 7.58 -15.56 -6.28
CA LEU A 349 7.45 -16.48 -7.40
C LEU A 349 8.40 -17.68 -7.32
N ASN A 350 9.57 -17.53 -6.69
CA ASN A 350 10.65 -18.51 -6.80
C ASN A 350 10.91 -19.34 -5.54
N PHE A 351 10.31 -19.01 -4.40
CA PHE A 351 10.60 -19.75 -3.18
C PHE A 351 10.14 -21.20 -3.25
N ASN A 352 10.81 -22.08 -2.51
CA ASN A 352 10.43 -23.47 -2.36
C ASN A 352 9.19 -23.58 -1.46
N THR A 353 8.02 -23.82 -2.05
CA THR A 353 6.73 -23.87 -1.35
C THR A 353 6.64 -25.02 -0.36
N ARG A 354 7.21 -26.18 -0.71
CA ARG A 354 7.20 -27.37 0.16
C ARG A 354 8.05 -27.14 1.40
N LEU A 355 9.27 -26.65 1.22
CA LEU A 355 10.16 -26.33 2.34
C LEU A 355 9.56 -25.23 3.22
N PHE A 356 9.00 -24.17 2.60
CA PHE A 356 8.35 -23.10 3.34
C PHE A 356 7.16 -23.59 4.17
N ALA A 357 6.28 -24.42 3.60
CA ALA A 357 5.14 -24.98 4.33
C ALA A 357 5.59 -25.86 5.52
N GLN A 358 6.60 -26.71 5.31
CA GLN A 358 7.18 -27.55 6.36
C GLN A 358 7.77 -26.71 7.50
N THR A 359 8.61 -25.73 7.17
CA THR A 359 9.20 -24.84 8.19
C THR A 359 8.16 -23.98 8.88
N ARG A 360 7.13 -23.51 8.17
CA ARG A 360 5.99 -22.78 8.75
C ARG A 360 5.28 -23.64 9.80
N ASP A 361 4.92 -24.87 9.44
CA ASP A 361 4.15 -25.74 10.33
C ASP A 361 4.99 -26.18 11.55
N GLU A 362 6.29 -26.43 11.35
CA GLU A 362 7.25 -26.67 12.45
C GLU A 362 7.32 -25.47 13.39
N LEU A 363 7.59 -24.27 12.87
CA LEU A 363 7.77 -23.06 13.69
C LEU A 363 6.49 -22.64 14.42
N ILE A 364 5.34 -22.71 13.75
CA ILE A 364 4.04 -22.41 14.38
C ILE A 364 3.72 -23.47 15.45
N GLY A 365 3.98 -24.75 15.18
CA GLY A 365 3.82 -25.81 16.17
C GLY A 365 4.68 -25.56 17.41
N LEU A 366 5.97 -25.29 17.22
CA LEU A 366 6.90 -24.99 18.30
C LEU A 366 6.49 -23.72 19.09
N ALA A 367 6.03 -22.66 18.41
CA ALA A 367 5.53 -21.44 19.06
C ALA A 367 4.16 -21.63 19.74
N GLY A 368 3.43 -22.68 19.40
CA GLY A 368 2.18 -23.05 20.06
C GLY A 368 2.39 -23.80 21.37
N HIS A 369 3.52 -24.49 21.54
CA HIS A 369 3.82 -25.27 22.74
C HIS A 369 4.38 -24.40 23.87
N GLU A 370 3.84 -24.57 25.08
CA GLU A 370 4.20 -23.79 26.28
C GLU A 370 5.62 -24.12 26.78
N ASP A 371 6.06 -25.36 26.63
CA ASP A 371 7.38 -25.83 27.06
C ASP A 371 8.52 -25.38 26.13
N THR A 372 8.20 -24.82 24.96
CA THR A 372 9.23 -24.40 24.02
C THR A 372 9.95 -23.17 24.54
N THR A 373 11.23 -23.33 24.87
CA THR A 373 12.06 -22.21 25.32
C THR A 373 12.31 -21.19 24.19
N SER A 374 12.39 -19.91 24.58
CA SER A 374 12.68 -18.82 23.64
C SER A 374 14.04 -19.00 22.94
N GLY A 375 15.02 -19.58 23.62
CA GLY A 375 16.33 -19.92 23.06
C GLY A 375 16.22 -20.91 21.90
N PHE A 376 15.49 -22.00 22.10
CA PHE A 376 15.26 -23.01 21.07
C PHE A 376 14.51 -22.45 19.85
N LEU A 377 13.46 -21.65 20.07
CA LEU A 377 12.75 -20.97 18.97
C LEU A 377 13.68 -20.04 18.17
N THR A 378 14.57 -19.33 18.87
CA THR A 378 15.54 -18.43 18.24
C THR A 378 16.56 -19.20 17.38
N GLU A 379 17.01 -20.36 17.83
CA GLU A 379 17.90 -21.23 17.05
C GLU A 379 17.22 -21.75 15.78
N ARG A 380 15.96 -22.16 15.87
CA ARG A 380 15.16 -22.60 14.72
C ARG A 380 14.91 -21.47 13.73
N LEU A 381 14.64 -20.26 14.22
CA LEU A 381 14.54 -19.06 13.37
C LEU A 381 15.86 -18.72 12.68
N LYS A 382 17.01 -18.84 13.36
CA LYS A 382 18.34 -18.68 12.74
C LYS A 382 18.61 -19.71 11.65
N ALA A 383 18.09 -20.94 11.79
CA ALA A 383 18.18 -21.95 10.74
C ALA A 383 17.31 -21.57 9.52
N ALA A 384 16.12 -21.01 9.76
CA ALA A 384 15.25 -20.49 8.71
C ALA A 384 15.90 -19.31 7.95
N ASP A 385 16.57 -18.39 8.66
CA ASP A 385 17.33 -17.27 8.07
C ASP A 385 18.45 -17.72 7.12
N LYS A 386 18.99 -18.94 7.29
CA LYS A 386 19.99 -19.49 6.35
C LYS A 386 19.36 -20.05 5.07
N SER A 387 18.09 -20.45 5.15
CA SER A 387 17.39 -21.16 4.08
C SER A 387 16.51 -20.23 3.24
N PHE A 388 16.06 -19.13 3.82
CA PHE A 388 15.12 -18.19 3.22
C PHE A 388 15.66 -16.77 3.16
N THR A 389 15.18 -16.01 2.19
CA THR A 389 15.41 -14.56 2.15
C THR A 389 14.75 -13.87 3.33
N ASN A 390 15.27 -12.70 3.74
CA ASN A 390 14.70 -11.89 4.83
C ASN A 390 13.18 -11.67 4.70
N PHE A 391 12.65 -11.46 3.50
CA PHE A 391 11.19 -11.30 3.28
C PHE A 391 10.36 -12.50 3.75
N LEU A 392 10.82 -13.71 3.43
CA LEU A 392 10.12 -14.95 3.78
C LEU A 392 10.29 -15.27 5.26
N THR A 393 11.47 -15.03 5.83
CA THR A 393 11.64 -15.20 7.28
C THR A 393 10.80 -14.19 8.06
N ASP A 394 10.72 -12.94 7.62
CA ASP A 394 9.83 -11.94 8.20
C ASP A 394 8.37 -12.39 8.15
N THR A 395 7.95 -12.98 7.03
CA THR A 395 6.61 -13.55 6.88
C THR A 395 6.38 -14.68 7.89
N LEU A 396 7.31 -15.62 8.04
CA LEU A 396 7.20 -16.71 9.03
C LEU A 396 7.08 -16.17 10.46
N VAL A 397 7.91 -15.18 10.81
CA VAL A 397 7.88 -14.53 12.13
C VAL A 397 6.56 -13.79 12.35
N MET A 398 6.04 -13.08 11.34
CA MET A 398 4.72 -12.46 11.38
C MET A 398 3.61 -13.49 11.61
N MET A 399 3.68 -14.64 10.94
CA MET A 399 2.69 -15.71 11.10
C MET A 399 2.74 -16.30 12.52
N MET A 400 3.94 -16.56 13.05
CA MET A 400 4.13 -17.01 14.42
C MET A 400 3.57 -15.98 15.41
N PHE A 401 3.91 -14.70 15.26
CA PHE A 401 3.43 -13.65 16.15
C PHE A 401 1.91 -13.49 16.09
N THR A 402 1.31 -13.62 14.91
CA THR A 402 -0.13 -13.47 14.75
C THR A 402 -0.92 -14.64 15.34
N ARG A 403 -0.39 -15.88 15.27
CA ARG A 403 -1.07 -17.07 15.81
C ARG A 403 -0.73 -17.37 17.27
N CYS A 404 0.48 -17.04 17.68
CA CYS A 404 1.10 -17.48 18.93
C CYS A 404 1.60 -16.28 19.77
N GLY A 405 1.18 -15.05 19.43
CA GLY A 405 1.55 -13.81 20.11
C GLY A 405 1.15 -13.75 21.58
N ASP A 406 0.21 -14.60 21.98
CA ASP A 406 -0.31 -14.72 23.35
C ASP A 406 0.22 -15.96 24.09
N THR A 407 0.99 -16.84 23.43
CA THR A 407 1.56 -18.08 24.00
C THR A 407 3.07 -17.94 24.27
N SER A 408 3.93 -18.72 23.61
CA SER A 408 5.39 -18.73 23.84
C SER A 408 6.15 -17.72 22.95
N PHE A 409 5.57 -17.27 21.82
CA PHE A 409 6.17 -16.28 20.92
C PHE A 409 5.55 -14.88 21.08
N ARG A 410 5.73 -14.30 22.28
CA ARG A 410 5.14 -13.01 22.67
C ARG A 410 5.88 -11.82 22.05
N LEU A 411 5.37 -10.62 22.36
CA LEU A 411 5.94 -9.34 21.91
C LEU A 411 7.44 -9.20 22.20
N ALA A 412 7.94 -9.75 23.30
CA ALA A 412 9.36 -9.73 23.63
C ALA A 412 10.21 -10.52 22.62
N GLN A 413 9.79 -11.73 22.26
CA GLN A 413 10.45 -12.56 21.26
C GLN A 413 10.36 -11.90 19.89
N PHE A 414 9.18 -11.36 19.55
CA PHE A 414 8.96 -10.65 18.30
C PHE A 414 9.87 -9.41 18.16
N HIS A 415 9.96 -8.58 19.20
CA HIS A 415 10.89 -7.46 19.29
C HIS A 415 12.36 -7.91 19.20
N ALA A 416 12.74 -8.99 19.90
CA ALA A 416 14.10 -9.52 19.86
C ALA A 416 14.51 -9.99 18.46
N VAL A 417 13.61 -10.58 17.68
CA VAL A 417 13.86 -10.98 16.28
C VAL A 417 14.03 -9.76 15.37
N CYS A 418 13.29 -8.69 15.64
CA CYS A 418 13.37 -7.42 14.92
C CYS A 418 14.70 -6.70 15.18
N VAL A 419 15.03 -6.48 16.46
CA VAL A 419 16.20 -5.71 16.89
C VAL A 419 17.47 -6.53 16.68
N GLY A 420 17.49 -7.79 17.11
CA GLY A 420 18.67 -8.65 17.04
C GLY A 420 19.93 -7.94 17.55
N SER A 421 20.90 -7.71 16.64
CA SER A 421 22.16 -7.01 16.89
C SER A 421 22.22 -5.62 16.24
N ALA A 422 21.09 -5.08 15.77
CA ALA A 422 21.03 -3.81 15.07
C ALA A 422 21.28 -2.64 16.04
N ARG A 423 22.03 -1.64 15.59
CA ARG A 423 22.38 -0.44 16.38
C ARG A 423 21.41 0.72 16.16
N ASP A 424 20.73 0.76 15.01
CA ASP A 424 19.82 1.82 14.60
C ASP A 424 18.63 1.28 13.77
N LYS A 425 17.61 2.13 13.56
CA LYS A 425 16.41 1.78 12.75
C LYS A 425 16.77 1.37 11.32
N SER A 426 17.77 2.01 10.71
CA SER A 426 18.19 1.67 9.34
C SER A 426 18.76 0.26 9.22
N ALA A 427 19.59 -0.16 10.16
CA ALA A 427 20.14 -1.51 10.21
C ALA A 427 19.03 -2.54 10.47
N MET A 428 18.02 -2.19 11.27
CA MET A 428 16.84 -3.03 11.47
C MET A 428 16.08 -3.23 10.16
N VAL A 429 15.75 -2.16 9.44
CA VAL A 429 15.02 -2.22 8.16
C VAL A 429 15.81 -2.99 7.09
N ALA A 430 17.13 -2.80 7.04
CA ALA A 430 17.97 -3.55 6.11
C ALA A 430 17.98 -5.06 6.38
N LYS A 431 17.93 -5.48 7.66
CA LYS A 431 17.92 -6.90 8.05
C LYS A 431 16.52 -7.51 8.02
N ARG A 432 15.51 -6.74 8.38
CA ARG A 432 14.12 -7.15 8.54
C ARG A 432 13.22 -6.15 7.78
N PRO A 433 12.84 -6.43 6.52
CA PRO A 433 12.13 -5.48 5.69
C PRO A 433 10.70 -5.15 6.15
N PHE A 434 10.01 -6.05 6.86
CA PHE A 434 8.60 -5.88 7.21
C PHE A 434 8.38 -5.71 8.71
N ILE A 435 9.12 -6.46 9.52
CA ILE A 435 8.92 -6.50 10.97
C ILE A 435 9.01 -5.13 11.65
N PRO A 436 9.98 -4.24 11.36
CA PRO A 436 10.11 -2.96 12.06
C PRO A 436 8.88 -2.08 11.91
N ALA A 437 8.28 -2.01 10.71
CA ALA A 437 7.08 -1.25 10.47
C ALA A 437 5.87 -1.83 11.22
N GLU A 438 5.76 -3.16 11.26
CA GLU A 438 4.68 -3.84 12.00
C GLU A 438 4.84 -3.72 13.51
N LEU A 439 6.07 -3.70 14.02
CA LEU A 439 6.38 -3.49 15.43
C LEU A 439 6.12 -2.03 15.86
N ALA A 440 6.44 -1.06 15.00
CA ALA A 440 6.18 0.36 15.21
C ALA A 440 4.69 0.68 15.40
N ARG A 441 3.78 -0.10 14.79
CA ARG A 441 2.32 0.08 14.95
C ARG A 441 1.79 -0.42 16.30
N ARG A 442 2.47 -1.38 16.94
CA ARG A 442 1.93 -2.11 18.12
C ARG A 442 1.57 -1.23 19.31
N PRO A 443 2.37 -0.23 19.72
CA PRO A 443 2.02 0.63 20.84
C PRO A 443 0.64 1.28 20.65
N ARG A 444 0.45 1.91 19.48
CA ARG A 444 -0.79 2.62 19.14
C ARG A 444 -1.97 1.65 19.05
N GLU A 445 -1.78 0.51 18.41
CA GLU A 445 -2.84 -0.50 18.26
C GLU A 445 -3.29 -1.07 19.61
N LEU A 446 -2.37 -1.31 20.54
CA LEU A 446 -2.71 -1.77 21.89
C LEU A 446 -3.44 -0.70 22.72
N ALA A 447 -3.08 0.58 22.57
CA ALA A 447 -3.80 1.68 23.21
C ALA A 447 -5.23 1.81 22.65
N VAL A 448 -5.39 1.66 21.33
CA VAL A 448 -6.68 1.61 20.66
C VAL A 448 -7.48 0.38 21.08
N GLN A 449 -6.85 -0.78 21.24
CA GLN A 449 -7.50 -2.00 21.69
C GLN A 449 -8.08 -1.83 23.09
N LEU A 450 -7.35 -1.21 24.02
CA LEU A 450 -7.88 -0.86 25.35
C LEU A 450 -9.10 0.06 25.24
N ARG A 451 -9.02 1.09 24.39
CA ARG A 451 -10.15 1.99 24.11
C ARG A 451 -11.37 1.24 23.58
N GLU A 452 -11.18 0.34 22.62
CA GLU A 452 -12.27 -0.46 22.04
C GLU A 452 -12.83 -1.47 23.04
N ALA A 453 -12.00 -2.06 23.89
CA ALA A 453 -12.44 -2.96 24.96
C ALA A 453 -13.36 -2.24 25.96
N LEU A 454 -13.00 -1.01 26.36
CA LEU A 454 -13.83 -0.16 27.23
C LEU A 454 -15.11 0.30 26.51
N ARG A 455 -14.99 0.77 25.25
CA ARG A 455 -16.11 1.27 24.44
C ARG A 455 -17.18 0.21 24.21
N ARG A 456 -16.77 -1.02 23.92
CA ARG A 456 -17.67 -2.16 23.68
C ARG A 456 -18.14 -2.82 24.98
N ARG A 457 -17.67 -2.32 26.14
CA ARG A 457 -17.96 -2.87 27.47
C ARG A 457 -17.67 -4.37 27.56
N LEU A 458 -16.52 -4.80 27.03
CA LEU A 458 -16.11 -6.20 27.05
C LEU A 458 -15.95 -6.72 28.50
N HIS A 459 -15.92 -8.05 28.65
CA HIS A 459 -15.68 -8.71 29.93
C HIS A 459 -14.40 -8.18 30.62
N MET A 460 -14.39 -8.19 31.96
CA MET A 460 -13.28 -7.66 32.75
C MET A 460 -11.92 -8.24 32.33
N ASP A 461 -11.85 -9.54 32.05
CA ASP A 461 -10.61 -10.20 31.61
C ASP A 461 -10.07 -9.65 30.29
N ALA A 462 -10.95 -9.24 29.37
CA ALA A 462 -10.54 -8.65 28.10
C ALA A 462 -9.96 -7.24 28.28
N VAL A 463 -10.53 -6.46 29.21
CA VAL A 463 -10.01 -5.13 29.57
C VAL A 463 -8.68 -5.25 30.28
N LEU A 464 -8.58 -6.11 31.30
CA LEU A 464 -7.34 -6.37 32.02
C LEU A 464 -6.26 -6.90 31.09
N GLY A 465 -6.59 -7.85 30.21
CA GLY A 465 -5.67 -8.38 29.21
C GLY A 465 -5.21 -7.34 28.17
N SER A 466 -6.03 -6.32 27.87
CA SER A 466 -5.62 -5.20 27.01
C SER A 466 -4.66 -4.25 27.71
N VAL A 467 -4.93 -3.90 28.98
CA VAL A 467 -4.02 -3.10 29.81
C VAL A 467 -2.68 -3.82 29.98
N GLU A 468 -2.74 -5.12 30.27
CA GLU A 468 -1.58 -5.95 30.48
C GLU A 468 -0.64 -5.95 29.27
N ARG A 469 -1.17 -6.21 28.07
CA ARG A 469 -0.41 -6.21 26.81
C ARG A 469 0.17 -4.84 26.49
N LEU A 470 -0.58 -3.77 26.74
CA LEU A 470 -0.10 -2.40 26.57
C LEU A 470 1.08 -2.09 27.50
N LEU A 471 0.99 -2.43 28.79
CA LEU A 471 2.09 -2.24 29.72
C LEU A 471 3.31 -3.10 29.35
N ASP A 472 3.11 -4.33 28.88
CA ASP A 472 4.18 -5.17 28.36
C ASP A 472 4.86 -4.56 27.13
N CYS A 473 4.12 -3.88 26.28
CA CYS A 473 4.67 -3.14 25.15
C CYS A 473 5.61 -2.01 25.59
N TYR A 474 5.21 -1.18 26.56
CA TYR A 474 6.08 -0.13 27.12
C TYR A 474 7.31 -0.68 27.85
N LYS A 475 7.21 -1.89 28.42
CA LYS A 475 8.36 -2.56 29.06
C LYS A 475 9.35 -3.13 28.04
N VAL A 476 8.85 -3.73 26.96
CA VAL A 476 9.66 -4.42 25.95
C VAL A 476 10.29 -3.42 24.97
N MET A 477 9.54 -2.41 24.54
CA MET A 477 9.98 -1.47 23.52
C MET A 477 10.76 -0.32 24.14
N GLY A 478 12.04 -0.19 23.78
CA GLY A 478 12.89 0.89 24.29
C GLY A 478 12.60 2.23 23.61
N ARG A 479 12.53 3.32 24.38
CA ARG A 479 12.33 4.69 23.86
C ARG A 479 13.43 5.14 22.89
N ASN A 480 14.64 4.58 23.00
CA ASN A 480 15.76 4.88 22.08
C ASN A 480 15.43 4.53 20.62
N LEU A 481 14.68 3.45 20.41
CA LEU A 481 14.29 2.99 19.08
C LEU A 481 12.84 3.33 18.76
N PHE A 482 11.90 3.29 19.71
CA PHE A 482 10.47 3.44 19.43
C PHE A 482 9.80 4.60 20.19
N GLY A 483 10.57 5.63 20.57
CA GLY A 483 10.08 6.78 21.33
C GLY A 483 8.84 7.45 20.71
N PRO A 484 8.89 7.88 19.44
CA PRO A 484 7.74 8.51 18.77
C PRO A 484 6.48 7.64 18.78
N GLU A 485 6.64 6.34 18.50
CA GLU A 485 5.54 5.39 18.44
C GLU A 485 4.91 5.15 19.84
N LEU A 486 5.72 5.15 20.89
CA LEU A 486 5.25 5.08 22.28
C LEU A 486 4.56 6.37 22.72
N ASP A 487 4.99 7.53 22.21
CA ASP A 487 4.35 8.81 22.50
C ASP A 487 2.99 8.94 21.78
N GLU A 488 2.86 8.41 20.55
CA GLU A 488 1.56 8.29 19.85
C GLU A 488 0.56 7.44 20.65
N ALA A 489 0.99 6.29 21.16
CA ALA A 489 0.15 5.43 22.00
C ALA A 489 -0.30 6.15 23.29
N ARG A 490 0.61 6.91 23.92
CA ARG A 490 0.32 7.72 25.11
C ARG A 490 -0.71 8.80 24.80
N ALA A 491 -0.62 9.44 23.63
CA ALA A 491 -1.58 10.44 23.19
C ALA A 491 -2.98 9.85 23.04
N VAL A 492 -3.11 8.62 22.51
CA VAL A 492 -4.39 7.91 22.41
C VAL A 492 -5.03 7.73 23.79
N ILE A 493 -4.26 7.32 24.81
CA ILE A 493 -4.77 7.12 26.18
C ILE A 493 -5.17 8.46 26.81
N THR A 494 -4.36 9.50 26.57
CA THR A 494 -4.60 10.86 27.08
C THR A 494 -5.89 11.45 26.52
N ALA A 495 -6.28 11.05 25.31
CA ALA A 495 -7.53 11.47 24.66
C ALA A 495 -8.80 10.77 25.19
N PHE A 496 -8.70 9.77 26.07
CA PHE A 496 -9.88 9.02 26.59
C PHE A 496 -10.99 9.92 27.14
N PRO A 497 -10.72 10.98 27.94
CA PRO A 497 -11.76 11.85 28.45
C PRO A 497 -12.58 12.52 27.34
N MET A 498 -11.94 12.85 26.21
CA MET A 498 -12.60 13.44 25.04
C MET A 498 -13.38 12.39 24.26
N VAL A 499 -12.78 11.22 24.02
CA VAL A 499 -13.42 10.14 23.25
C VAL A 499 -14.67 9.60 23.94
N PHE A 500 -14.65 9.51 25.27
CA PHE A 500 -15.77 9.01 26.07
C PHE A 500 -16.66 10.12 26.65
N ALA A 501 -16.52 11.38 26.22
CA ALA A 501 -17.24 12.51 26.81
C ALA A 501 -18.77 12.34 26.84
N ALA A 502 -19.33 11.61 25.87
CA ALA A 502 -20.76 11.34 25.78
C ALA A 502 -21.21 10.06 26.53
N ASP A 503 -20.28 9.27 27.09
CA ASP A 503 -20.62 8.03 27.82
C ASP A 503 -20.91 8.32 29.30
N PRO A 504 -21.99 7.76 29.89
CA PRO A 504 -22.34 7.97 31.30
C PRO A 504 -21.26 7.51 32.29
N GLU A 505 -20.37 6.59 31.90
CA GLU A 505 -19.30 6.04 32.73
C GLU A 505 -17.93 6.72 32.44
N VAL A 506 -17.93 7.92 31.81
CA VAL A 506 -16.71 8.68 31.45
C VAL A 506 -15.71 8.88 32.59
N ALA A 507 -16.20 9.06 33.82
CA ALA A 507 -15.35 9.23 35.00
C ALA A 507 -14.52 7.97 35.27
N THR A 508 -15.11 6.79 35.09
CA THR A 508 -14.45 5.50 35.26
C THR A 508 -13.40 5.28 34.17
N TYR A 509 -13.74 5.53 32.91
CA TYR A 509 -12.78 5.40 31.79
C TYR A 509 -11.61 6.38 31.90
N THR A 510 -11.88 7.61 32.36
CA THR A 510 -10.85 8.60 32.66
C THR A 510 -9.96 8.17 33.83
N GLY A 511 -10.55 7.56 34.87
CA GLY A 511 -9.79 6.99 36.00
C GLY A 511 -8.85 5.87 35.55
N ILE A 512 -9.34 4.95 34.71
CA ILE A 512 -8.52 3.87 34.12
C ILE A 512 -7.37 4.46 33.29
N ALA A 513 -7.64 5.46 32.44
CA ALA A 513 -6.59 6.12 31.66
C ALA A 513 -5.50 6.72 32.55
N LYS A 514 -5.88 7.40 33.65
CA LYS A 514 -4.93 7.96 34.62
C LYS A 514 -4.07 6.89 35.29
N LEU A 515 -4.65 5.76 35.70
CA LEU A 515 -3.91 4.65 36.31
C LEU A 515 -2.87 4.05 35.34
N VAL A 516 -3.27 3.85 34.09
CA VAL A 516 -2.38 3.33 33.04
C VAL A 516 -1.26 4.32 32.76
N LEU A 517 -1.57 5.61 32.61
CA LEU A 517 -0.57 6.66 32.36
C LEU A 517 0.41 6.83 33.53
N ALA A 518 -0.06 6.78 34.78
CA ALA A 518 0.81 6.84 35.97
C ALA A 518 1.81 5.66 35.97
N THR A 519 1.37 4.49 35.52
CA THR A 519 2.24 3.30 35.42
C THR A 519 3.26 3.46 34.29
N ILE A 520 2.84 3.96 33.12
CA ILE A 520 3.72 4.23 31.96
C ILE A 520 4.78 5.30 32.30
N ASN A 521 4.41 6.32 33.07
CA ASN A 521 5.32 7.40 33.47
C ASN A 521 6.27 7.00 34.60
N GLY A 522 6.10 5.81 35.20
CA GLY A 522 6.90 5.38 36.36
C GLY A 522 6.48 6.02 37.69
N GLU A 523 5.37 6.75 37.74
CA GLU A 523 4.78 7.28 38.97
C GLU A 523 4.20 6.15 39.84
N GLN A 524 3.76 5.06 39.20
CA GLN A 524 3.35 3.81 39.83
C GLN A 524 4.18 2.66 39.27
N ALA A 525 5.13 2.14 40.06
CA ALA A 525 6.12 1.17 39.58
C ALA A 525 5.55 -0.25 39.33
N ASP A 526 4.45 -0.62 40.00
CA ASP A 526 3.96 -2.00 39.99
C ASP A 526 2.76 -2.22 39.05
N ARG A 527 2.99 -3.03 38.01
CA ARG A 527 1.99 -3.52 37.05
C ARG A 527 0.82 -4.23 37.74
N SER A 528 1.11 -5.06 38.75
CA SER A 528 0.07 -5.84 39.44
C SER A 528 -0.92 -4.94 40.17
N ILE A 529 -0.42 -3.86 40.79
CA ILE A 529 -1.24 -2.85 41.45
C ILE A 529 -2.08 -2.06 40.43
N CYS A 530 -1.52 -1.75 39.25
CA CYS A 530 -2.28 -1.10 38.18
C CYS A 530 -3.45 -1.98 37.72
N LEU A 531 -3.19 -3.25 37.40
CA LEU A 531 -4.22 -4.21 36.97
C LEU A 531 -5.31 -4.39 38.04
N MET A 532 -4.94 -4.52 39.31
CA MET A 532 -5.88 -4.63 40.42
C MET A 532 -6.81 -3.40 40.49
N ARG A 533 -6.25 -2.18 40.44
CA ARG A 533 -7.02 -0.93 40.51
C ARG A 533 -7.91 -0.72 39.28
N VAL A 534 -7.44 -1.08 38.10
CA VAL A 534 -8.26 -1.07 36.87
C VAL A 534 -9.42 -2.06 37.00
N GLY A 535 -9.15 -3.27 37.50
CA GLY A 535 -10.18 -4.28 37.75
C GLY A 535 -11.26 -3.75 38.70
N GLN A 536 -10.87 -3.20 39.84
CA GLN A 536 -11.79 -2.59 40.81
C GLN A 536 -12.62 -1.44 40.22
N ALA A 537 -11.99 -0.57 39.42
CA ALA A 537 -12.68 0.54 38.77
C ALA A 537 -13.71 0.05 37.75
N TYR A 538 -13.37 -0.99 36.98
CA TYR A 538 -14.19 -1.48 35.87
C TYR A 538 -15.25 -2.52 36.26
N ASP A 539 -15.08 -3.24 37.37
CA ASP A 539 -15.93 -4.36 37.81
C ASP A 539 -17.43 -4.01 37.81
N ARG A 540 -17.79 -2.81 38.26
CA ARG A 540 -19.18 -2.33 38.25
C ARG A 540 -19.78 -2.22 36.84
N ILE A 541 -18.98 -1.83 35.85
CA ILE A 541 -19.40 -1.73 34.44
C ILE A 541 -19.47 -3.14 33.83
N GLY A 542 -18.47 -3.98 34.10
CA GLY A 542 -18.41 -5.36 33.63
C GLY A 542 -19.63 -6.18 34.07
N ARG A 543 -20.04 -6.06 35.34
CA ARG A 543 -21.25 -6.74 35.87
C ARG A 543 -22.55 -6.22 35.25
N LYS A 544 -22.67 -4.91 35.01
CA LYS A 544 -23.85 -4.32 34.34
C LYS A 544 -23.97 -4.80 32.89
N ALA A 545 -22.85 -4.89 32.17
CA ALA A 545 -22.82 -5.37 30.79
C ALA A 545 -23.16 -6.87 30.71
N ALA A 546 -22.63 -7.69 31.62
CA ALA A 546 -22.93 -9.14 31.67
C ALA A 546 -24.39 -9.45 32.05
N ALA A 547 -25.08 -8.55 32.75
CA ALA A 547 -26.50 -8.71 33.12
C ALA A 547 -27.48 -8.27 32.00
N THR A 548 -26.98 -7.61 30.96
CA THR A 548 -27.78 -7.09 29.83
C THR A 548 -27.51 -7.81 28.50
N ALA A 549 -26.47 -8.63 28.45
CA ALA A 549 -26.20 -9.62 27.40
C ALA A 549 -26.88 -10.95 27.75
#